data_AF-A0A7S3CA68-F1
#
_entry.id   AF-A0A7S3CA68-F1
#
_cell.length_a   1.000
_cell.length_b   1.000
_cell.length_c   1.000
_cell.angle_alpha   90.00
_cell.angle_beta   90.00
_cell.angle_gamma   90.00
#
_symmetry.space_group_name_H-M   'P 1'
#
loop_
_entity.id
_entity.type
_entity.pdbx_description
1 polymer ?
#
loop_
_entity_poly.entity_id
_entity_poly.type
_entity_poly.pdbx_seq_one_letter_code
_entity_poly.pdbx_strand_id
1 'polypeptide(L)'
;RRQTAPEPGGLEEIILNYQQSARNLIPTVAKSYALIFMGQTMWDMYGRFEGQRDSGDFSALPELHATSSCLKALCTWVTTAGIEVCRQSCGGQGYSLLSGLPSLYTNYVQNLTWEGDYTILCLQAARYLVKQLHAILAAHRGGRPQPELAPTVAYLAGTVSDDPFLDVSRQDYEFHDLLSFEVLDSIMAQRCLFVAGQALDNLEANARRLDAEPKIGEGAAWNASHVI
;
A
#
# COMPACT_ATOMS: atom_id res chain seq x y z
N ARG A 1 3.74 26.85 19.08
CA ARG A 1 2.49 27.17 19.81
C ARG A 1 2.59 26.54 21.19
N ARG A 2 2.30 27.31 22.24
CA ARG A 2 2.06 26.79 23.59
C ARG A 2 0.56 26.83 23.88
N GLN A 3 0.05 25.89 24.66
CA GLN A 3 -1.35 25.83 25.07
C GLN A 3 -1.48 24.87 26.24
N THR A 4 -2.23 25.27 27.28
CA THR A 4 -2.52 24.46 28.47
C THR A 4 -1.25 24.17 29.29
N ALA A 5 -1.28 24.52 30.58
CA ALA A 5 -0.19 24.18 31.49
C ALA A 5 -0.44 22.79 32.10
N PRO A 6 0.59 21.95 32.31
CA PRO A 6 0.46 20.67 33.02
C PRO A 6 0.00 20.85 34.47
N GLU A 7 0.41 21.96 35.09
CA GLU A 7 0.06 22.33 36.46
C GLU A 7 -0.63 23.70 36.51
N PRO A 8 -1.57 23.93 37.44
CA PRO A 8 -2.22 25.23 37.61
C PRO A 8 -1.20 26.35 37.87
N GLY A 9 -1.26 27.41 37.08
CA GLY A 9 -0.34 28.56 37.21
C GLY A 9 1.05 28.36 36.60
N GLY A 10 1.34 27.17 36.04
CA GLY A 10 2.57 26.90 35.30
C GLY A 10 2.61 27.57 33.92
N LEU A 11 3.80 27.54 33.30
CA LEU A 11 3.96 27.94 31.90
C LEU A 11 3.22 26.94 30.99
N GLU A 12 2.52 27.45 29.98
CA GLU A 12 1.88 26.59 28.98
C GLU A 12 2.90 25.71 28.25
N GLU A 13 2.54 24.45 28.04
CA GLU A 13 3.40 23.47 27.37
C GLU A 13 3.39 23.66 25.85
N ILE A 14 4.50 23.33 25.20
CA ILE A 14 4.57 23.26 23.73
C ILE A 14 3.69 22.11 23.26
N ILE A 15 2.78 22.39 22.33
CA ILE A 15 1.79 21.39 21.88
C ILE A 15 2.45 20.09 21.40
N LEU A 16 3.60 20.17 20.73
CA LEU A 16 4.31 19.00 20.21
C LEU A 16 4.81 18.04 21.31
N ASN A 17 4.97 18.51 22.55
CA ASN A 17 5.38 17.69 23.69
C ASN A 17 4.23 16.80 24.20
N TYR A 18 2.98 17.07 23.81
CA TYR A 18 1.88 16.16 24.10
C TYR A 18 1.97 14.90 23.24
N GLN A 19 1.84 13.75 23.90
CA GLN A 19 1.90 12.44 23.24
C GLN A 19 0.88 12.32 22.09
N GLN A 20 -0.31 12.91 22.23
CA GLN A 20 -1.32 12.88 21.17
C GLN A 20 -0.88 13.66 19.92
N SER A 21 -0.27 14.84 20.08
CA SER A 21 0.24 15.63 18.97
C SER A 21 1.41 14.93 18.28
N ALA A 22 2.30 14.32 19.05
CA ALA A 22 3.38 13.50 18.53
C ALA A 22 2.86 12.29 17.73
N ARG A 23 1.85 11.56 18.25
CA ARG A 23 1.20 10.43 17.57
C ARG A 23 0.55 10.81 16.24
N ASN A 24 0.11 12.05 16.06
CA ASN A 24 -0.47 12.51 14.80
C ASN A 24 0.62 12.89 13.79
N LEU A 25 1.61 13.68 14.22
CA LEU A 25 2.59 14.31 13.32
C LEU A 25 3.79 13.42 13.01
N ILE A 26 4.35 12.70 13.99
CA ILE A 26 5.55 11.87 13.79
C ILE A 26 5.32 10.80 12.71
N PRO A 27 4.20 10.03 12.73
CA PRO A 27 3.93 9.07 11.66
C PRO A 27 3.72 9.73 10.30
N THR A 28 3.16 10.94 10.26
CA THR A 28 2.97 11.69 9.01
C THR A 28 4.31 12.10 8.39
N VAL A 29 5.27 12.52 9.22
CA VAL A 29 6.65 12.79 8.78
C VAL A 29 7.35 11.49 8.34
N ALA A 30 7.23 10.40 9.10
CA ALA A 30 7.82 9.12 8.70
C ALA A 30 7.28 8.65 7.34
N LYS A 31 5.96 8.77 7.12
CA LYS A 31 5.33 8.49 5.83
C LYS A 31 5.89 9.38 4.71
N SER A 32 6.09 10.68 4.93
CA SER A 32 6.62 11.54 3.86
C SER A 32 8.01 11.10 3.37
N TYR A 33 8.89 10.65 4.27
CA TYR A 33 10.18 10.08 3.89
C TYR A 33 10.03 8.74 3.15
N ALA A 34 9.14 7.86 3.63
CA ALA A 34 8.85 6.61 2.93
C ALA A 34 8.37 6.87 1.49
N LEU A 35 7.45 7.83 1.28
CA LEU A 35 6.97 8.19 -0.06
C LEU A 35 8.08 8.73 -0.97
N ILE A 36 9.05 9.49 -0.43
CA ILE A 36 10.21 9.97 -1.19
C ILE A 36 11.06 8.80 -1.67
N PHE A 37 11.41 7.87 -0.78
CA PHE A 37 12.21 6.69 -1.14
C PHE A 37 11.47 5.77 -2.11
N MET A 38 10.16 5.58 -1.94
CA MET A 38 9.32 4.84 -2.89
C MET A 38 9.32 5.48 -4.28
N GLY A 39 9.28 6.82 -4.35
CA GLY A 39 9.38 7.56 -5.61
C GLY A 39 10.73 7.36 -6.31
N GLN A 40 11.83 7.33 -5.56
CA GLN A 40 13.17 7.04 -6.09
C GLN A 40 13.24 5.62 -6.68
N THR A 41 12.77 4.61 -5.93
CA THR A 41 12.72 3.23 -6.41
C THR A 41 11.86 3.08 -7.67
N MET A 42 10.72 3.80 -7.74
CA MET A 42 9.86 3.80 -8.93
C MET A 42 10.56 4.42 -10.14
N TRP A 43 11.34 5.49 -9.93
CA TRP A 43 12.13 6.13 -10.98
C TRP A 43 13.21 5.18 -11.52
N ASP A 44 13.91 4.47 -10.64
CA ASP A 44 14.93 3.48 -11.02
C ASP A 44 14.30 2.29 -11.77
N MET A 45 13.10 1.86 -11.38
CA MET A 45 12.34 0.84 -12.10
C MET A 45 11.96 1.30 -13.52
N TYR A 46 11.50 2.55 -13.65
CA TYR A 46 11.17 3.14 -14.95
C TYR A 46 12.41 3.25 -15.85
N GLY A 47 13.53 3.76 -15.33
CA GLY A 47 14.77 3.89 -16.09
C GLY A 47 15.32 2.54 -16.59
N ARG A 48 15.23 1.48 -15.78
CA ARG A 48 15.57 0.11 -16.21
C ARG A 48 14.66 -0.37 -17.34
N PHE A 49 13.36 -0.13 -17.24
CA PHE A 49 12.40 -0.48 -18.27
C PHE A 49 12.64 0.28 -19.58
N GLU A 50 13.01 1.56 -19.54
CA GLU A 50 13.32 2.31 -20.77
C GLU A 50 14.47 1.67 -21.56
N GLY A 51 15.54 1.22 -20.88
CA GLY A 51 16.64 0.51 -21.52
C GLY A 51 16.22 -0.84 -22.14
N GLN A 52 15.30 -1.56 -21.48
CA GLN A 52 14.74 -2.82 -22.00
C GLN A 52 13.79 -2.58 -23.20
N ARG A 53 12.99 -1.52 -23.15
CA ARG A 53 12.11 -1.11 -24.24
C ARG A 53 12.91 -0.87 -25.52
N ASP A 54 14.05 -0.21 -25.42
CA ASP A 54 14.89 0.12 -26.57
C ASP A 54 15.49 -1.13 -27.25
N SER A 55 15.60 -2.25 -26.52
CA SER A 55 15.95 -3.57 -27.07
C SER A 55 14.74 -4.43 -27.47
N GLY A 56 13.51 -3.91 -27.32
CA GLY A 56 12.26 -4.59 -27.65
C GLY A 56 11.74 -5.56 -26.58
N ASP A 57 12.31 -5.53 -25.37
CA ASP A 57 11.86 -6.34 -24.24
C ASP A 57 10.79 -5.59 -23.41
N PHE A 58 9.57 -6.15 -23.38
CA PHE A 58 8.43 -5.63 -22.63
C PHE A 58 8.03 -6.51 -21.45
N SER A 59 8.86 -7.48 -21.07
CA SER A 59 8.57 -8.44 -20.00
C SER A 59 8.31 -7.77 -18.64
N ALA A 60 8.98 -6.65 -18.35
CA ALA A 60 8.82 -5.89 -17.10
C ALA A 60 7.60 -4.94 -17.09
N LEU A 61 6.98 -4.67 -18.24
CA LEU A 61 5.87 -3.71 -18.35
C LEU A 61 4.68 -4.03 -17.43
N PRO A 62 4.24 -5.30 -17.27
CA PRO A 62 3.15 -5.63 -16.36
C PRO A 62 3.44 -5.28 -14.90
N GLU A 63 4.68 -5.55 -14.42
CA GLU A 63 5.09 -5.21 -13.06
C GLU A 63 5.20 -3.69 -12.88
N LEU A 64 5.81 -3.00 -13.85
CA LEU A 64 5.94 -1.55 -13.85
C LEU A 64 4.57 -0.88 -13.78
N HIS A 65 3.63 -1.32 -14.61
CA HIS A 65 2.28 -0.79 -14.63
C HIS A 65 1.57 -1.03 -13.30
N ALA A 66 1.54 -2.28 -12.79
CA ALA A 66 0.89 -2.60 -11.53
C ALA A 66 1.48 -1.82 -10.34
N THR A 67 2.81 -1.74 -10.26
CA THR A 67 3.52 -1.00 -9.22
C THR A 67 3.22 0.49 -9.31
N SER A 68 3.31 1.08 -10.50
CA SER A 68 3.02 2.52 -10.70
C SER A 68 1.57 2.88 -10.34
N SER A 69 0.57 2.08 -10.75
CA SER A 69 -0.83 2.28 -10.40
C SER A 69 -1.05 2.21 -8.88
N CYS A 70 -0.48 1.20 -8.22
CA CYS A 70 -0.58 1.03 -6.76
C CYS A 70 0.07 2.20 -6.01
N LEU A 71 1.29 2.57 -6.39
CA LEU A 71 2.04 3.65 -5.75
C LEU A 71 1.35 5.00 -5.95
N LYS A 72 0.84 5.30 -7.14
CA LYS A 72 0.05 6.53 -7.38
C LYS A 72 -1.15 6.59 -6.45
N ALA A 73 -1.93 5.51 -6.36
CA ALA A 73 -3.09 5.44 -5.47
C ALA A 73 -2.71 5.64 -4.00
N LEU A 74 -1.69 4.92 -3.51
CA LEU A 74 -1.24 4.98 -2.12
C LEU A 74 -0.65 6.35 -1.76
N CYS A 75 0.29 6.87 -2.57
CA CYS A 75 0.96 8.15 -2.32
C CYS A 75 -0.06 9.28 -2.26
N THR A 76 -0.99 9.34 -3.21
CA THR A 76 -1.98 10.43 -3.27
C THR A 76 -2.97 10.36 -2.11
N TRP A 77 -3.39 9.15 -1.70
CA TRP A 77 -4.24 8.96 -0.52
C TRP A 77 -3.53 9.33 0.78
N VAL A 78 -2.32 8.83 0.99
CA VAL A 78 -1.53 9.10 2.20
C VAL A 78 -1.20 10.58 2.34
N THR A 79 -0.77 11.24 1.26
CA THR A 79 -0.43 12.67 1.32
C THR A 79 -1.66 13.55 1.53
N THR A 80 -2.79 13.24 0.89
CA THR A 80 -4.05 13.98 1.11
C THR A 80 -4.48 13.88 2.58
N ALA A 81 -4.47 12.68 3.15
CA ALA A 81 -4.76 12.47 4.56
C ALA A 81 -3.75 13.18 5.48
N GLY A 82 -2.46 13.14 5.15
CA GLY A 82 -1.40 13.80 5.89
C GLY A 82 -1.53 15.33 5.93
N ILE A 83 -1.90 15.96 4.81
CA ILE A 83 -2.15 17.41 4.76
C ILE A 83 -3.29 17.79 5.72
N GLU A 84 -4.37 17.01 5.74
CA GLU A 84 -5.51 17.27 6.63
C GLU A 84 -5.14 17.04 8.11
N VAL A 85 -4.34 16.02 8.42
CA VAL A 85 -3.80 15.81 9.78
C VAL A 85 -2.94 17.01 10.22
N CYS A 86 -2.10 17.55 9.34
CA CYS A 86 -1.33 18.75 9.62
C CYS A 86 -2.24 19.96 9.88
N ARG A 87 -3.29 20.14 9.07
CA ARG A 87 -4.28 21.22 9.23
C ARG A 87 -4.99 21.16 10.57
N GLN A 88 -5.48 19.99 10.95
CA GLN A 88 -6.15 19.76 12.22
C GLN A 88 -5.20 19.95 13.42
N SER A 89 -3.93 19.55 13.28
CA SER A 89 -2.91 19.71 14.31
C SER A 89 -2.55 21.17 14.61
N CYS A 90 -2.84 22.09 13.68
CA CYS A 90 -2.72 23.54 13.90
C CYS A 90 -3.92 24.16 14.63
N GLY A 91 -4.94 23.37 14.99
CA GLY A 91 -6.16 23.84 15.64
C GLY A 91 -6.92 24.86 14.78
N GLY A 92 -7.62 25.80 15.42
CA GLY A 92 -8.41 26.81 14.70
C GLY A 92 -7.60 27.67 13.73
N GLN A 93 -6.31 27.90 13.99
CA GLN A 93 -5.44 28.66 13.08
C GLN A 93 -5.13 27.89 11.79
N GLY A 94 -5.17 26.56 11.81
CA GLY A 94 -5.06 25.74 10.61
C GLY A 94 -6.24 25.86 9.65
N TYR A 95 -7.40 26.37 10.11
CA TYR A 95 -8.53 26.66 9.23
C TYR A 95 -8.31 27.93 8.39
N SER A 96 -7.51 28.88 8.89
CA SER A 96 -7.22 30.12 8.17
C SER A 96 -6.43 29.85 6.89
N LEU A 97 -6.78 30.56 5.80
CA LEU A 97 -6.00 30.55 4.56
C LEU A 97 -4.55 31.00 4.77
N LEU A 98 -4.28 31.83 5.80
CA LEU A 98 -2.93 32.25 6.16
C LEU A 98 -2.03 31.10 6.61
N SER A 99 -2.60 29.96 7.04
CA SER A 99 -1.81 28.76 7.35
C SER A 99 -1.25 28.08 6.10
N GLY A 100 -1.80 28.37 4.91
CA GLY A 100 -1.47 27.71 3.64
C GLY A 100 -2.00 26.28 3.49
N LEU A 101 -2.42 25.62 4.58
CA LEU A 101 -2.85 24.21 4.57
C LEU A 101 -4.17 23.97 3.83
N PRO A 102 -5.21 24.82 3.94
CA PRO A 102 -6.42 24.65 3.12
C PRO A 102 -6.12 24.74 1.62
N SER A 103 -5.33 25.72 1.19
CA SER A 103 -4.94 25.88 -0.22
C SER A 103 -4.10 24.70 -0.71
N LEU A 104 -3.16 24.22 0.11
CA LEU A 104 -2.38 23.02 -0.19
C LEU A 104 -3.29 21.80 -0.39
N TYR A 105 -4.25 21.57 0.50
CA TYR A 105 -5.20 20.47 0.39
C TYR A 105 -6.02 20.55 -0.90
N THR A 106 -6.65 21.71 -1.17
CA THR A 106 -7.48 21.91 -2.37
C THR A 106 -6.68 21.73 -3.66
N ASN A 107 -5.42 22.16 -3.69
CA ASN A 107 -4.57 22.00 -4.87
C ASN A 107 -4.01 20.57 -5.03
N TYR A 108 -3.95 19.79 -3.95
CA TYR A 108 -3.39 18.43 -3.98
C TYR A 108 -4.45 17.35 -4.24
N VAL A 109 -5.68 17.51 -3.73
CA VAL A 109 -6.72 16.46 -3.73
C VAL A 109 -7.08 15.96 -5.15
N GLN A 110 -6.91 16.79 -6.17
CA GLN A 110 -7.09 16.40 -7.58
C GLN A 110 -6.21 15.21 -8.01
N ASN A 111 -5.07 14.99 -7.37
CA ASN A 111 -4.20 13.86 -7.69
C ASN A 111 -4.84 12.50 -7.37
N LEU A 112 -5.92 12.45 -6.58
CA LEU A 112 -6.69 11.22 -6.38
C LEU A 112 -7.51 10.83 -7.61
N THR A 113 -7.77 11.75 -8.54
CA THR A 113 -8.69 11.54 -9.67
C THR A 113 -8.00 11.56 -11.03
N TRP A 114 -7.07 12.48 -11.25
CA TRP A 114 -6.36 12.57 -12.53
C TRP A 114 -5.36 11.42 -12.67
N GLU A 115 -5.05 11.03 -13.91
CA GLU A 115 -4.17 9.88 -14.23
C GLU A 115 -4.66 8.52 -13.69
N GLY A 116 -5.93 8.45 -13.28
CA GLY A 116 -6.59 7.24 -12.80
C GLY A 116 -7.24 7.47 -11.43
N ASP A 117 -8.53 7.15 -11.34
CA ASP A 117 -9.25 7.16 -10.06
C ASP A 117 -8.59 6.19 -9.05
N TYR A 118 -8.45 6.63 -7.80
CA TYR A 118 -7.87 5.84 -6.71
C TYR A 118 -8.39 4.40 -6.66
N THR A 119 -9.71 4.22 -6.72
CA THR A 119 -10.34 2.89 -6.60
C THR A 119 -10.01 2.04 -7.82
N ILE A 120 -10.04 2.63 -9.01
CA ILE A 120 -9.72 1.94 -10.26
C ILE A 120 -8.26 1.50 -10.30
N LEU A 121 -7.34 2.34 -9.84
CA LEU A 121 -5.91 1.99 -9.74
C LEU A 121 -5.67 0.87 -8.72
N CYS A 122 -6.37 0.90 -7.57
CA CYS A 122 -6.36 -0.21 -6.61
C CYS A 122 -6.87 -1.52 -7.24
N LEU A 123 -7.93 -1.47 -8.06
CA LEU A 123 -8.43 -2.65 -8.77
C LEU A 123 -7.47 -3.18 -9.84
N GLN A 124 -6.69 -2.31 -10.49
CA GLN A 124 -5.63 -2.73 -11.42
C GLN A 124 -4.52 -3.48 -10.67
N ALA A 125 -4.08 -2.96 -9.52
CA ALA A 125 -3.09 -3.61 -8.67
C ALA A 125 -3.63 -4.96 -8.14
N ALA A 126 -4.88 -4.99 -7.67
CA ALA A 126 -5.52 -6.22 -7.19
C ALA A 126 -5.60 -7.28 -8.31
N ARG A 127 -5.97 -6.89 -9.54
CA ARG A 127 -6.00 -7.81 -10.69
C ARG A 127 -4.62 -8.44 -10.92
N TYR A 128 -3.56 -7.66 -10.86
CA TYR A 128 -2.20 -8.16 -11.03
C TYR A 128 -1.83 -9.16 -9.92
N LEU A 129 -2.03 -8.79 -8.65
CA LEU A 129 -1.71 -9.65 -7.49
C LEU A 129 -2.48 -10.99 -7.53
N VAL A 130 -3.79 -10.93 -7.73
CA VAL A 130 -4.65 -12.13 -7.78
C VAL A 130 -4.25 -13.03 -8.97
N LYS A 131 -3.87 -12.45 -10.11
CA LYS A 131 -3.38 -13.21 -11.26
C LYS A 131 -2.07 -13.94 -10.96
N GLN A 132 -1.10 -13.29 -10.29
CA GLN A 132 0.16 -13.92 -9.90
C GLN A 132 -0.09 -15.06 -8.91
N LEU A 133 -0.88 -14.80 -7.86
CA LEU A 133 -1.23 -15.79 -6.86
C LEU A 133 -1.95 -17.01 -7.46
N HIS A 134 -2.94 -16.77 -8.33
CA HIS A 134 -3.65 -17.84 -9.02
C HIS A 134 -2.71 -18.70 -9.88
N ALA A 135 -1.75 -18.09 -10.58
CA ALA A 135 -0.78 -18.81 -11.40
C ALA A 135 0.15 -19.69 -10.55
N ILE A 136 0.63 -19.20 -9.39
CA ILE A 136 1.44 -19.97 -8.45
C ILE A 136 0.67 -21.20 -7.95
N LEU A 137 -0.56 -20.99 -7.47
CA LEU A 137 -1.39 -22.08 -6.93
C LEU A 137 -1.77 -23.10 -8.01
N ALA A 138 -2.07 -22.65 -9.23
CA ALA A 138 -2.37 -23.54 -10.35
C ALA A 138 -1.15 -24.37 -10.76
N ALA A 139 0.05 -23.78 -10.78
CA ALA A 139 1.30 -24.50 -11.06
C ALA A 139 1.57 -25.56 -9.98
N HIS A 140 1.45 -25.18 -8.70
CA HIS A 140 1.66 -26.09 -7.57
C HIS A 140 0.68 -27.26 -7.56
N ARG A 141 -0.63 -27.00 -7.70
CA ARG A 141 -1.67 -28.05 -7.80
C ARG A 141 -1.47 -28.97 -9.00
N GLY A 142 -0.88 -28.46 -10.08
CA GLY A 142 -0.58 -29.20 -11.30
C GLY A 142 0.78 -29.88 -11.32
N GLY A 143 1.59 -29.79 -10.26
CA GLY A 143 2.96 -30.32 -10.21
C GLY A 143 3.92 -29.69 -11.21
N ARG A 144 3.65 -28.46 -11.65
CA ARG A 144 4.46 -27.70 -12.61
C ARG A 144 5.46 -26.79 -11.87
N PRO A 145 6.59 -26.42 -12.50
CA PRO A 145 7.48 -25.43 -11.94
C PRO A 145 6.75 -24.10 -11.72
N GLN A 146 7.13 -23.40 -10.65
CA GLN A 146 6.57 -22.10 -10.31
C GLN A 146 6.85 -21.08 -11.43
N PRO A 147 5.90 -20.17 -11.74
CA PRO A 147 6.17 -19.08 -12.67
C PRO A 147 7.29 -18.18 -12.14
N GLU A 148 8.05 -17.59 -13.06
CA GLU A 148 9.01 -16.54 -12.72
C GLU A 148 8.25 -15.31 -12.20
N LEU A 149 8.55 -14.92 -10.97
CA LEU A 149 7.91 -13.79 -10.30
C LEU A 149 8.78 -12.55 -10.40
N ALA A 150 8.11 -11.43 -10.61
CA ALA A 150 8.76 -10.14 -10.58
C ALA A 150 9.18 -9.79 -9.13
N PRO A 151 10.27 -9.02 -8.92
CA PRO A 151 10.81 -8.77 -7.59
C PRO A 151 9.79 -8.21 -6.58
N THR A 152 8.90 -7.32 -7.01
CA THR A 152 7.89 -6.69 -6.14
C THR A 152 6.82 -7.66 -5.61
N VAL A 153 6.68 -8.84 -6.22
CA VAL A 153 5.69 -9.86 -5.85
C VAL A 153 6.33 -11.22 -5.53
N ALA A 154 7.66 -11.27 -5.38
CA ALA A 154 8.39 -12.50 -5.07
C ALA A 154 7.90 -13.16 -3.77
N TYR A 155 7.46 -12.36 -2.79
CA TYR A 155 6.89 -12.84 -1.52
C TYR A 155 5.65 -13.74 -1.69
N LEU A 156 4.93 -13.67 -2.81
CA LEU A 156 3.78 -14.54 -3.07
C LEU A 156 4.18 -16.02 -3.19
N ALA A 157 5.45 -16.31 -3.47
CA ALA A 157 6.01 -17.66 -3.44
C ALA A 157 5.87 -18.34 -2.06
N GLY A 158 5.76 -17.56 -0.98
CA GLY A 158 5.58 -18.06 0.39
C GLY A 158 4.33 -18.91 0.59
N THR A 159 3.35 -18.86 -0.32
CA THR A 159 2.15 -19.71 -0.27
C THR A 159 2.42 -21.20 -0.39
N VAL A 160 3.51 -21.56 -1.08
CA VAL A 160 3.83 -22.93 -1.47
C VAL A 160 5.29 -23.26 -1.15
N SER A 161 5.99 -22.36 -0.47
CA SER A 161 7.40 -22.49 -0.09
C SER A 161 7.51 -22.82 1.39
N ASP A 162 8.43 -23.73 1.73
CA ASP A 162 8.82 -24.05 3.11
C ASP A 162 9.92 -23.08 3.64
N ASP A 163 10.17 -21.97 2.95
CA ASP A 163 11.16 -20.96 3.38
C ASP A 163 10.76 -20.35 4.73
N PRO A 164 11.60 -20.47 5.79
CA PRO A 164 11.32 -19.90 7.10
C PRO A 164 11.12 -18.38 7.10
N PHE A 165 11.70 -17.65 6.14
CA PHE A 165 11.49 -16.20 6.00
C PHE A 165 10.09 -15.87 5.44
N LEU A 166 9.54 -16.80 4.66
CA LEU A 166 8.19 -16.75 4.08
C LEU A 166 7.19 -17.58 4.88
N ASP A 167 7.60 -18.17 6.01
CA ASP A 167 6.74 -18.96 6.89
C ASP A 167 5.69 -18.05 7.53
N VAL A 168 4.49 -18.08 6.93
CA VAL A 168 3.36 -17.26 7.33
C VAL A 168 2.65 -17.72 8.61
N SER A 169 3.17 -18.77 9.25
CA SER A 169 2.57 -19.36 10.46
C SER A 169 3.12 -18.78 11.77
N ARG A 170 4.22 -18.02 11.75
CA ARG A 170 4.79 -17.41 12.98
C ARG A 170 3.87 -16.31 13.53
N GLN A 171 3.43 -16.49 14.78
CA GLN A 171 2.48 -15.59 15.45
C GLN A 171 3.04 -14.88 16.69
N ASP A 172 4.15 -15.37 17.24
CA ASP A 172 4.72 -14.84 18.48
C ASP A 172 5.89 -13.89 18.17
N TYR A 173 5.60 -12.58 18.21
CA TYR A 173 6.58 -11.50 18.08
C TYR A 173 6.65 -10.71 19.39
N GLU A 174 7.86 -10.50 19.88
CA GLU A 174 8.14 -9.60 20.99
C GLU A 174 8.35 -8.17 20.50
N PHE A 175 8.23 -7.18 21.39
CA PHE A 175 8.40 -5.77 21.00
C PHE A 175 9.78 -5.48 20.35
N HIS A 176 10.83 -6.17 20.82
CA HIS A 176 12.18 -5.99 20.26
C HIS A 176 12.31 -6.55 18.83
N ASP A 177 11.52 -7.57 18.48
CA ASP A 177 11.48 -8.12 17.12
C ASP A 177 10.93 -7.08 16.13
N LEU A 178 9.97 -6.26 16.56
CA LEU A 178 9.35 -5.21 15.74
C LEU A 178 10.29 -4.03 15.42
N LEU A 179 11.51 -4.03 15.98
CA LEU A 179 12.55 -3.08 15.62
C LEU A 179 13.43 -3.57 14.46
N SER A 180 13.32 -4.85 14.06
CA SER A 180 14.03 -5.43 12.93
C SER A 180 13.28 -5.21 11.62
N PHE A 181 13.98 -4.69 10.61
CA PHE A 181 13.42 -4.53 9.27
C PHE A 181 13.03 -5.87 8.64
N GLU A 182 13.81 -6.93 8.87
CA GLU A 182 13.54 -8.27 8.34
C GLU A 182 12.24 -8.84 8.91
N VAL A 183 12.00 -8.62 10.20
CA VAL A 183 10.75 -9.06 10.87
C VAL A 183 9.57 -8.25 10.34
N LEU A 184 9.70 -6.92 10.24
CA LEU A 184 8.64 -6.07 9.72
C LEU A 184 8.31 -6.40 8.26
N ASP A 185 9.31 -6.68 7.44
CA ASP A 185 9.14 -7.09 6.03
C ASP A 185 8.40 -8.43 5.93
N SER A 186 8.80 -9.43 6.72
CA SER A 186 8.11 -10.71 6.80
C SER A 186 6.64 -10.55 7.24
N ILE A 187 6.37 -9.78 8.30
CA ILE A 187 4.99 -9.52 8.77
C ILE A 187 4.16 -8.83 7.68
N MET A 188 4.72 -7.87 6.94
CA MET A 188 4.02 -7.19 5.86
C MET A 188 3.76 -8.13 4.69
N ALA A 189 4.74 -8.96 4.30
CA ALA A 189 4.59 -9.99 3.28
C ALA A 189 3.47 -10.99 3.65
N GLN A 190 3.46 -11.48 4.89
CA GLN A 190 2.41 -12.34 5.45
C GLN A 190 1.03 -11.70 5.33
N ARG A 191 0.91 -10.44 5.74
CA ARG A 191 -0.34 -9.70 5.66
C ARG A 191 -0.81 -9.51 4.22
N CYS A 192 0.08 -9.12 3.32
CA CYS A 192 -0.24 -8.98 1.89
C CYS A 192 -0.73 -10.31 1.31
N LEU A 193 -0.07 -11.41 1.67
CA LEU A 193 -0.46 -12.73 1.21
C LEU A 193 -1.83 -13.16 1.71
N PHE A 194 -2.09 -12.96 3.00
CA PHE A 194 -3.39 -13.24 3.60
C PHE A 194 -4.52 -12.48 2.89
N VAL A 195 -4.34 -11.17 2.67
CA VAL A 195 -5.34 -10.34 1.99
C VAL A 195 -5.54 -10.76 0.52
N ALA A 196 -4.46 -11.06 -0.20
CA ALA A 196 -4.54 -11.54 -1.58
C ALA A 196 -5.23 -12.92 -1.67
N GLY A 197 -4.94 -13.81 -0.72
CA GLY A 197 -5.61 -15.11 -0.58
C GLY A 197 -7.11 -14.96 -0.33
N GLN A 198 -7.49 -14.12 0.63
CA GLN A 198 -8.90 -13.81 0.88
C GLN A 198 -9.60 -13.23 -0.35
N ALA A 199 -8.94 -12.34 -1.10
CA ALA A 199 -9.51 -11.79 -2.32
C ALA A 199 -9.76 -12.87 -3.39
N LEU A 200 -8.83 -13.82 -3.54
CA LEU A 200 -8.98 -14.94 -4.47
C LEU A 200 -10.08 -15.91 -4.01
N ASP A 201 -10.13 -16.25 -2.72
CA ASP A 201 -11.18 -17.11 -2.15
C ASP A 201 -12.56 -16.48 -2.30
N ASN A 202 -12.68 -15.16 -2.08
CA ASN A 202 -13.92 -14.41 -2.29
C ASN A 202 -14.34 -14.42 -3.76
N LEU A 203 -13.40 -14.29 -4.70
CA LEU A 203 -13.67 -14.40 -6.12
C LEU A 203 -14.23 -15.78 -6.49
N GLU A 204 -13.58 -16.85 -6.00
CA GLU A 204 -14.04 -18.23 -6.25
C GLU A 204 -15.41 -18.50 -5.60
N ALA A 205 -15.64 -18.01 -4.38
CA ALA A 205 -16.91 -18.16 -3.69
C ALA A 205 -18.05 -17.42 -4.42
N ASN A 206 -17.79 -16.19 -4.87
CA ASN A 206 -18.76 -15.41 -5.64
C ASN A 206 -19.05 -16.04 -7.01
N ALA A 207 -18.04 -16.60 -7.67
CA ALA A 207 -18.21 -17.33 -8.91
C ALA A 207 -19.16 -18.53 -8.73
N ARG A 208 -18.96 -19.34 -7.68
CA ARG A 208 -19.86 -20.45 -7.33
C ARG A 208 -21.28 -19.98 -6.99
N ARG A 209 -21.41 -18.89 -6.22
CA ARG A 209 -22.71 -18.33 -5.82
C ARG A 209 -23.53 -17.81 -7.00
N LEU A 210 -22.85 -17.26 -8.01
CA LEU A 210 -23.48 -16.61 -9.17
C LEU A 210 -23.58 -17.54 -10.39
N ASP A 211 -23.18 -18.81 -10.26
CA ASP A 211 -23.07 -19.75 -11.38
C ASP A 211 -22.29 -19.16 -12.57
N ALA A 212 -21.15 -18.53 -12.25
CA ALA A 212 -20.30 -17.81 -13.20
C ALA A 212 -18.85 -18.29 -13.12
N GLU A 213 -18.06 -17.99 -14.15
CA GLU A 213 -16.62 -18.26 -14.13
C GLU A 213 -15.88 -17.27 -13.22
N PRO A 214 -14.85 -17.70 -12.45
CA PRO A 214 -14.03 -16.84 -11.59
C PRO A 214 -13.01 -16.04 -12.42
N LYS A 215 -13.50 -15.21 -13.35
CA LYS A 215 -12.64 -14.41 -14.23
C LYS A 215 -11.99 -13.28 -13.45
N ILE A 216 -10.67 -13.27 -13.40
CA ILE A 216 -9.90 -12.24 -12.71
C ILE A 216 -9.97 -10.93 -13.52
N GLY A 217 -10.55 -9.90 -12.90
CA GLY A 217 -10.63 -8.58 -13.50
C GLY A 217 -11.89 -8.31 -14.35
N GLU A 218 -12.78 -9.27 -14.50
CA GLU A 218 -14.00 -9.08 -15.31
C GLU A 218 -15.15 -9.98 -14.85
N GLY A 219 -16.36 -9.64 -15.26
CA GLY A 219 -17.55 -10.45 -14.97
C GLY A 219 -18.18 -10.20 -13.59
N ALA A 220 -19.33 -10.84 -13.39
CA ALA A 220 -20.18 -10.62 -12.21
C ALA A 220 -19.49 -11.08 -10.91
N ALA A 221 -18.70 -12.15 -10.95
CA ALA A 221 -17.96 -12.65 -9.79
C ALA A 221 -16.88 -11.67 -9.32
N TRP A 222 -16.12 -11.08 -10.25
CA TRP A 222 -15.12 -10.06 -9.94
C TRP A 222 -15.77 -8.82 -9.32
N ASN A 223 -16.83 -8.31 -9.95
CA ASN A 223 -17.55 -7.14 -9.45
C ASN A 223 -18.19 -7.37 -8.07
N ALA A 224 -18.69 -8.58 -7.79
CA ALA A 224 -19.20 -8.96 -6.48
C ALA A 224 -18.10 -9.07 -5.41
N SER A 225 -16.83 -9.11 -5.82
CA SER A 225 -15.66 -9.24 -4.93
C SER A 225 -14.99 -7.91 -4.61
N HIS A 226 -15.49 -6.78 -5.15
CA HIS A 226 -14.97 -5.43 -4.84
C HIS A 226 -15.38 -4.92 -3.46
N VAL A 227 -16.27 -5.64 -2.77
CA VAL A 227 -16.70 -5.32 -1.40
C VAL A 227 -15.74 -6.01 -0.43
N ILE A 228 -14.67 -5.30 -0.03
CA ILE A 228 -13.85 -5.62 1.14
C ILE A 228 -13.99 -4.46 2.13
#